data_AF-A0A938E0H4-F1
#
_entry.id   AF-A0A938E0H4-F1
#
_cell.length_a   1.000
_cell.length_b   1.000
_cell.length_c   1.000
_cell.angle_alpha   90.00
_cell.angle_beta   90.00
_cell.angle_gamma   90.00
#
_symmetry.space_group_name_H-M   'P 1'
#
loop_
_entity.id
_entity.type
_entity.pdbx_description
1 polymer ?
#
loop_
_entity_poly.entity_id
_entity_poly.type
_entity_poly.pdbx_seq_one_letter_code
_entity_poly.pdbx_strand_id
1 'polypeptide(L)'
;MSTIDQPGQPRPGAGPRPKVLITGTGRAGTTLLVQVLTDLGMDTGFTSDALVDEQARAGLEAPLDDPAGPRIVKSPTVIRRLGRLLASGTVELEHVIIPMRALDVAAASRVRQTKYGADLRTFGGLLGTRYATKQREALALLQYELVYVLATYDVPHTLLLFPRFASDWEYTHRKLGFLDPNVPATRWREVFEARVVPGLIHEEPLSRRERAMTVAGTTYNRLVARPARAVRKVWRGEPRSPR
;
A
#
# COMPACT_ATOMS: atom_id res chain seq x y z
N MET A 1 30.21 -35.54 11.58
CA MET A 1 30.06 -34.54 10.50
C MET A 1 28.75 -33.82 10.73
N SER A 2 28.82 -32.65 11.36
CA SER A 2 27.66 -31.81 11.66
C SER A 2 27.56 -30.76 10.57
N THR A 3 26.51 -30.82 9.75
CA THR A 3 26.28 -29.86 8.67
C THR A 3 25.81 -28.56 9.31
N ILE A 4 26.67 -27.55 9.28
CA ILE A 4 26.35 -26.19 9.69
C ILE A 4 25.28 -25.68 8.71
N ASP A 5 24.07 -25.47 9.21
CA ASP A 5 22.94 -24.90 8.47
C ASP A 5 23.33 -23.46 8.11
N GLN A 6 23.58 -23.19 6.82
CA GLN A 6 23.83 -21.83 6.35
C GLN A 6 22.51 -21.06 6.31
N PRO A 7 22.40 -19.90 6.98
CA PRO A 7 21.19 -19.10 6.90
C PRO A 7 21.04 -18.52 5.50
N GLY A 8 19.98 -18.91 4.79
CA GLY A 8 19.56 -18.24 3.55
C GLY A 8 19.35 -19.12 2.31
N GLN A 9 19.50 -20.45 2.37
CA GLN A 9 19.04 -21.30 1.28
C GLN A 9 17.64 -21.87 1.57
N PRO A 10 16.64 -21.67 0.68
CA PRO A 10 15.35 -22.32 0.82
C PRO A 10 15.54 -23.84 0.76
N ARG A 11 14.96 -24.54 1.74
CA ARG A 11 15.00 -26.01 1.77
C ARG A 11 14.31 -26.56 0.52
N PRO A 12 14.94 -27.45 -0.26
CA PRO A 12 14.30 -28.07 -1.40
C PRO A 12 13.10 -28.91 -0.92
N GLY A 13 11.88 -28.51 -1.34
CA GLY A 13 10.63 -29.19 -1.02
C GLY A 13 9.66 -28.44 -0.10
N ALA A 14 10.05 -27.29 0.46
CA ALA A 14 9.10 -26.42 1.16
C ALA A 14 8.39 -25.52 0.14
N GLY A 15 7.06 -25.62 0.04
CA GLY A 15 6.24 -24.66 -0.72
C GLY A 15 6.44 -23.22 -0.22
N PRO A 16 5.87 -22.22 -0.94
CA PRO A 16 5.96 -20.82 -0.51
C PRO A 16 5.44 -20.67 0.93
N ARG A 17 6.21 -19.98 1.79
CA ARG A 17 5.77 -19.69 3.16
C ARG A 17 4.50 -18.84 3.12
N PRO A 18 3.42 -19.19 3.86
CA PRO A 18 2.23 -18.36 3.95
C PRO A 18 2.55 -16.94 4.43
N LYS A 19 2.03 -15.93 3.74
CA LYS A 19 2.25 -14.51 4.05
C LYS A 19 0.95 -13.80 4.44
N VAL A 20 1.10 -12.76 5.25
CA VAL A 20 0.05 -11.76 5.50
C VAL A 20 0.29 -10.56 4.59
N LEU A 21 -0.68 -10.23 3.76
CA LEU A 21 -0.58 -9.09 2.85
C LEU A 21 -1.31 -7.86 3.40
N ILE A 22 -0.62 -6.73 3.50
CA ILE A 22 -1.21 -5.40 3.70
C ILE A 22 -1.32 -4.73 2.32
N THR A 23 -2.54 -4.57 1.83
CA THR A 23 -2.80 -3.95 0.52
C THR A 23 -4.09 -3.13 0.51
N GLY A 24 -4.47 -2.59 -0.65
CA GLY A 24 -5.67 -1.78 -0.83
C GLY A 24 -5.37 -0.51 -1.61
N THR A 25 -6.26 0.49 -1.48
CA THR A 25 -6.17 1.73 -2.25
C THR A 25 -5.01 2.65 -1.86
N GLY A 26 -4.24 2.31 -0.83
CA GLY A 26 -3.22 3.16 -0.20
C GLY A 26 -3.80 4.45 0.40
N ARG A 27 -2.93 5.29 1.00
CA ARG A 27 -3.34 6.54 1.70
C ARG A 27 -4.33 6.34 2.86
N ALA A 28 -4.36 5.13 3.40
CA ALA A 28 -5.20 4.71 4.53
C ALA A 28 -4.33 4.20 5.69
N GLY A 29 -3.24 4.91 5.99
CA GLY A 29 -2.38 4.58 7.15
C GLY A 29 -1.54 3.31 7.05
N THR A 30 -1.39 2.69 5.87
CA THR A 30 -0.62 1.44 5.69
C THR A 30 0.82 1.53 6.22
N THR A 31 1.46 2.70 6.16
CA THR A 31 2.81 2.90 6.69
C THR A 31 2.84 2.87 8.23
N LEU A 32 1.93 3.58 8.88
CA LEU A 32 1.73 3.51 10.33
C LEU A 32 1.45 2.07 10.76
N LEU A 33 0.60 1.35 10.03
CA LEU A 33 0.29 -0.04 10.33
C LEU A 33 1.54 -0.92 10.31
N VAL A 34 2.40 -0.78 9.29
CA VAL A 34 3.67 -1.55 9.26
C VAL A 34 4.55 -1.18 10.44
N GLN A 35 4.74 0.11 10.73
CA GLN A 35 5.56 0.56 11.87
C GLN A 35 5.07 -0.01 13.21
N VAL A 36 3.75 -0.03 13.42
CA VAL A 36 3.14 -0.63 14.60
C VAL A 36 3.43 -2.12 14.67
N LEU A 37 3.21 -2.88 13.58
CA LEU A 37 3.46 -4.32 13.57
C LEU A 37 4.95 -4.64 13.75
N THR A 38 5.85 -3.82 13.19
CA THR A 38 7.30 -3.90 13.43
C THR A 38 7.63 -3.73 14.92
N ASP A 39 7.09 -2.71 15.58
CA ASP A 39 7.37 -2.42 17.01
C ASP A 39 6.72 -3.41 17.99
N LEU A 40 5.71 -4.14 17.52
CA LEU A 40 5.14 -5.28 18.22
C LEU A 40 6.00 -6.56 18.07
N GLY A 41 7.09 -6.50 17.30
CA GLY A 41 8.01 -7.61 17.08
C GLY A 41 7.60 -8.56 15.95
N MET A 42 6.62 -8.17 15.12
CA MET A 42 6.17 -9.03 14.02
C MET A 42 7.12 -9.00 12.83
N ASP A 43 7.19 -10.12 12.12
CA ASP A 43 8.03 -10.32 10.93
C ASP A 43 7.54 -9.50 9.74
N THR A 44 7.93 -8.23 9.72
CA THR A 44 7.66 -7.23 8.66
C THR A 44 8.87 -7.00 7.76
N GLY A 45 10.04 -7.54 8.12
CA GLY A 45 11.31 -7.32 7.40
C GLY A 45 11.93 -5.94 7.62
N PHE A 46 11.38 -5.14 8.54
CA PHE A 46 11.88 -3.82 8.89
C PHE A 46 12.25 -3.75 10.38
N THR A 47 13.06 -2.77 10.72
CA THR A 47 13.42 -2.39 12.09
C THR A 47 12.70 -1.09 12.49
N SER A 48 12.61 -0.80 13.79
CA SER A 48 11.90 0.37 14.32
C SER A 48 12.44 1.72 13.84
N ASP A 49 13.68 1.76 13.36
CA ASP A 49 14.40 2.92 12.80
C ASP A 49 14.33 3.02 11.27
N ALA A 50 13.59 2.12 10.61
CA ALA A 50 13.47 2.11 9.16
C ALA A 50 12.96 3.45 8.62
N LEU A 51 13.69 4.02 7.66
CA LEU A 51 13.39 5.31 7.07
C LEU A 51 12.06 5.28 6.31
N VAL A 52 11.24 6.30 6.54
CA VAL A 52 9.98 6.55 5.82
C VAL A 52 10.12 7.85 5.07
N ASP A 53 9.66 7.89 3.81
CA ASP A 53 9.56 9.15 3.08
C ASP A 53 8.47 10.01 3.74
N GLU A 54 8.88 11.04 4.48
CA GLU A 54 7.98 11.93 5.22
C GLU A 54 7.04 12.72 4.29
N GLN A 55 7.53 13.08 3.10
CA GLN A 55 6.79 13.87 2.13
C GLN A 55 5.72 13.03 1.43
N ALA A 56 6.10 11.83 0.98
CA ALA A 56 5.20 10.89 0.35
C ALA A 56 4.40 10.06 1.37
N ARG A 57 4.74 10.09 2.66
CA ARG A 57 4.14 9.28 3.75
C ARG A 57 4.04 7.80 3.36
N ALA A 58 5.07 7.31 2.69
CA ALA A 58 5.10 5.99 2.05
C ALA A 58 6.52 5.40 2.16
N GLY A 59 6.67 4.13 1.81
CA GLY A 59 7.85 3.32 2.14
C GLY A 59 7.47 2.06 2.90
N LEU A 60 8.45 1.27 3.34
CA LEU A 60 8.22 -0.03 3.98
C LEU A 60 7.44 -1.01 3.10
N GLU A 61 7.69 -0.98 1.79
CA GLU A 61 7.08 -1.90 0.82
C GLU A 61 8.06 -3.04 0.55
N ALA A 62 7.54 -4.26 0.47
CA ALA A 62 8.32 -5.45 0.12
C ALA A 62 7.65 -6.22 -1.04
N PRO A 63 8.43 -6.92 -1.88
CA PRO A 63 7.88 -7.82 -2.88
C PRO A 63 7.12 -8.97 -2.21
N LEU A 64 5.89 -9.21 -2.66
CA LEU A 64 5.06 -10.31 -2.14
C LEU A 64 5.57 -11.69 -2.60
N ASP A 65 6.14 -11.71 -3.80
CA ASP A 65 6.64 -12.87 -4.53
C ASP A 65 8.08 -13.26 -4.16
N ASP A 66 8.69 -12.60 -3.18
CA ASP A 66 10.00 -12.99 -2.64
C ASP A 66 9.85 -14.13 -1.61
N PRO A 67 10.34 -15.34 -1.89
CA PRO A 67 10.25 -16.48 -0.97
C PRO A 67 11.04 -16.27 0.32
N ALA A 68 12.12 -15.48 0.28
CA ALA A 68 12.93 -15.14 1.45
C ALA A 68 12.43 -13.87 2.17
N GLY A 69 11.44 -13.19 1.60
CA GLY A 69 10.83 -12.00 2.18
C GLY A 69 10.05 -12.28 3.47
N PRO A 70 9.70 -11.22 4.23
CA PRO A 70 9.03 -11.34 5.52
C PRO A 70 7.66 -11.99 5.41
N ARG A 71 7.14 -12.46 6.55
CA ARG A 71 5.76 -12.97 6.67
C ARG A 71 4.73 -11.87 6.36
N ILE A 72 4.87 -10.69 6.95
CA ILE A 72 3.95 -9.56 6.77
C ILE A 72 4.51 -8.62 5.70
N VAL A 73 3.83 -8.56 4.56
CA VAL A 73 4.26 -7.78 3.40
C VAL A 73 3.28 -6.63 3.15
N LYS A 74 3.79 -5.40 3.06
CA LYS A 74 3.04 -4.28 2.51
C LYS A 74 3.32 -4.15 1.01
N SER A 75 2.28 -4.26 0.19
CA SER A 75 2.40 -4.06 -1.26
C SER A 75 1.11 -3.48 -1.85
N PRO A 76 0.93 -2.14 -1.87
CA PRO A 76 -0.28 -1.51 -2.39
C PRO A 76 -0.49 -1.73 -3.90
N THR A 77 0.59 -1.92 -4.65
CA THR A 77 0.54 -2.07 -6.12
C THR A 77 0.23 -3.50 -6.57
N VAL A 78 0.36 -4.48 -5.67
CA VAL A 78 0.13 -5.90 -5.97
C VAL A 78 -1.32 -6.19 -6.37
N ILE A 79 -2.25 -5.33 -5.96
CA ILE A 79 -3.69 -5.41 -6.27
C ILE A 79 -3.97 -5.68 -7.76
N ARG A 80 -3.16 -5.12 -8.68
CA ARG A 80 -3.32 -5.30 -10.14
C ARG A 80 -2.88 -6.67 -10.66
N ARG A 81 -2.13 -7.42 -9.87
CA ARG A 81 -1.53 -8.71 -10.25
C ARG A 81 -1.83 -9.83 -9.27
N LEU A 82 -2.53 -9.56 -8.18
CA LEU A 82 -2.78 -10.51 -7.11
C LEU A 82 -3.44 -11.80 -7.62
N GLY A 83 -4.49 -11.68 -8.43
CA GLY A 83 -5.15 -12.86 -9.01
C GLY A 83 -4.23 -13.72 -9.87
N ARG A 84 -3.25 -13.12 -10.56
CA ARG A 84 -2.25 -13.89 -11.33
C ARG A 84 -1.24 -14.59 -10.44
N LEU A 85 -0.83 -13.95 -9.33
CA LEU A 85 0.11 -14.53 -8.37
C LEU A 85 -0.51 -15.71 -7.61
N LEU A 86 -1.80 -15.59 -7.25
CA LEU A 86 -2.55 -16.67 -6.62
C LEU A 86 -2.78 -17.83 -7.60
N ALA A 87 -3.18 -17.53 -8.84
CA ALA A 87 -3.36 -18.54 -9.89
C ALA A 87 -2.08 -19.35 -10.17
N SER A 88 -0.91 -18.72 -10.10
CA SER A 88 0.36 -19.39 -10.39
C SER A 88 0.90 -20.24 -9.25
N GLY A 89 0.30 -20.16 -8.05
CA GLY A 89 0.80 -20.85 -6.85
C GLY A 89 2.17 -20.34 -6.37
N THR A 90 2.65 -19.20 -6.89
CA THR A 90 3.96 -18.63 -6.51
C THR A 90 3.91 -17.98 -5.14
N VAL A 91 2.72 -17.61 -4.67
CA VAL A 91 2.49 -16.96 -3.38
C VAL A 91 1.38 -17.72 -2.66
N GLU A 92 1.60 -17.99 -1.38
CA GLU A 92 0.56 -18.48 -0.47
C GLU A 92 0.20 -17.36 0.52
N LEU A 93 -1.10 -17.11 0.68
CA LEU A 93 -1.62 -16.08 1.58
C LEU A 93 -2.45 -16.73 2.68
N GLU A 94 -2.08 -16.48 3.93
CA GLU A 94 -2.89 -16.88 5.08
C GLU A 94 -3.91 -15.79 5.47
N HIS A 95 -3.61 -14.51 5.18
CA HIS A 95 -4.52 -13.40 5.49
C HIS A 95 -4.22 -12.15 4.67
N VAL A 96 -5.24 -11.33 4.41
CA VAL A 96 -5.09 -10.00 3.80
C VAL A 96 -5.68 -8.92 4.70
N ILE A 97 -4.87 -7.94 5.07
CA ILE A 97 -5.32 -6.74 5.76
C ILE A 97 -5.56 -5.65 4.71
N ILE A 98 -6.77 -5.10 4.71
CA ILE A 98 -7.20 -4.09 3.75
C ILE A 98 -7.54 -2.80 4.51
N PRO A 99 -6.57 -1.89 4.71
CA PRO A 99 -6.88 -0.58 5.27
C PRO A 99 -7.80 0.20 4.33
N MET A 100 -8.95 0.59 4.86
CA MET A 100 -10.00 1.29 4.12
C MET A 100 -10.13 2.73 4.60
N ARG A 101 -10.43 3.62 3.68
CA ARG A 101 -10.68 5.03 3.98
C ARG A 101 -11.81 5.53 3.11
N ALA A 102 -12.53 6.56 3.59
CA ALA A 102 -13.49 7.29 2.76
C ALA A 102 -12.86 7.62 1.39
N LEU A 103 -13.53 7.17 0.33
CA LEU A 103 -12.97 7.14 -1.02
C LEU A 103 -12.57 8.55 -1.51
N ASP A 104 -13.40 9.55 -1.21
CA ASP A 104 -13.14 10.95 -1.56
C ASP A 104 -11.89 11.49 -0.87
N VAL A 105 -11.64 11.09 0.36
CA VAL A 105 -10.47 11.51 1.15
C VAL A 105 -9.20 10.81 0.65
N ALA A 106 -9.29 9.51 0.35
CA ALA A 106 -8.18 8.76 -0.24
C ALA A 106 -7.79 9.31 -1.62
N ALA A 107 -8.78 9.59 -2.47
CA ALA A 107 -8.58 10.22 -3.77
C ALA A 107 -7.97 11.62 -3.62
N ALA A 108 -8.52 12.47 -2.75
CA ALA A 108 -7.99 13.79 -2.47
C ALA A 108 -6.52 13.75 -2.06
N SER A 109 -6.15 12.82 -1.17
CA SER A 109 -4.77 12.67 -0.73
C SER A 109 -3.83 12.34 -1.89
N ARG A 110 -4.22 11.44 -2.81
CA ARG A 110 -3.40 11.10 -4.00
C ARG A 110 -3.30 12.26 -4.98
N VAL A 111 -4.40 12.97 -5.21
CA VAL A 111 -4.44 14.13 -6.11
C VAL A 111 -3.54 15.26 -5.60
N ARG A 112 -3.58 15.58 -4.30
CA ARG A 112 -2.70 16.58 -3.69
C ARG A 112 -1.21 16.22 -3.85
N GLN A 113 -0.86 14.96 -3.66
CA GLN A 113 0.52 14.48 -3.86
C GLN A 113 1.03 14.73 -5.28
N THR A 114 0.16 14.60 -6.27
CA THR A 114 0.50 14.90 -7.69
C THR A 114 0.46 16.38 -8.06
N LYS A 115 0.39 17.30 -7.09
CA LYS A 115 0.12 18.73 -7.32
C LYS A 115 -1.08 18.92 -8.27
N TYR A 116 -2.19 18.24 -7.98
CA TYR A 116 -3.42 18.27 -8.76
C TYR A 116 -3.29 17.77 -10.21
N GLY A 117 -2.38 16.82 -10.46
CA GLY A 117 -2.13 16.22 -11.78
C GLY A 117 -1.01 16.88 -12.58
N ALA A 118 -0.37 17.92 -12.05
CA ALA A 118 0.80 18.55 -12.67
C ALA A 118 2.02 17.62 -12.65
N ASP A 119 2.21 16.86 -11.56
CA ASP A 119 3.30 15.91 -11.40
C ASP A 119 2.77 14.47 -11.20
N LEU A 120 2.88 13.65 -12.24
CA LEU A 120 2.39 12.26 -12.22
C LEU A 120 3.44 11.25 -11.76
N ARG A 121 4.69 11.67 -11.50
CA ARG A 121 5.78 10.76 -11.10
C ARG A 121 6.02 10.76 -9.58
N THR A 122 5.22 11.49 -8.83
CA THR A 122 5.33 11.58 -7.38
C THR A 122 4.99 10.24 -6.71
N PHE A 123 5.86 9.79 -5.80
CA PHE A 123 5.61 8.61 -4.98
C PHE A 123 4.34 8.80 -4.14
N GLY A 124 3.51 7.75 -4.03
CA GLY A 124 2.20 7.86 -3.38
C GLY A 124 1.15 8.70 -4.14
N GLY A 125 1.43 9.11 -5.38
CA GLY A 125 0.54 9.87 -6.27
C GLY A 125 -0.67 9.09 -6.80
N LEU A 126 -1.02 9.22 -8.09
CA LEU A 126 -2.18 8.53 -8.66
C LEU A 126 -2.00 7.00 -8.67
N LEU A 127 -3.09 6.26 -8.46
CA LEU A 127 -3.14 4.80 -8.52
C LEU A 127 -4.35 4.38 -9.36
N GLY A 128 -4.22 3.32 -10.15
CA GLY A 128 -5.31 2.88 -11.03
C GLY A 128 -5.38 3.67 -12.35
N THR A 129 -5.06 4.96 -12.33
CA THR A 129 -5.25 5.89 -13.44
C THR A 129 -4.06 6.83 -13.63
N ARG A 130 -4.01 7.51 -14.79
CA ARG A 130 -3.10 8.63 -15.06
C ARG A 130 -3.82 9.99 -15.09
N TYR A 131 -5.11 10.02 -14.75
CA TYR A 131 -5.97 11.20 -14.75
C TYR A 131 -6.46 11.46 -13.33
N ALA A 132 -6.09 12.60 -12.75
CA ALA A 132 -6.43 12.93 -11.37
C ALA A 132 -7.94 13.04 -11.16
N THR A 133 -8.68 13.47 -12.19
CA THR A 133 -10.15 13.53 -12.20
C THR A 133 -10.82 12.16 -12.14
N LYS A 134 -10.14 11.07 -12.51
CA LYS A 134 -10.66 9.70 -12.47
C LYS A 134 -10.17 8.90 -11.26
N GLN A 135 -9.50 9.56 -10.31
CA GLN A 135 -8.81 8.86 -9.22
C GLN A 135 -9.80 8.16 -8.29
N ARG A 136 -10.96 8.77 -8.02
CA ARG A 136 -12.01 8.19 -7.17
C ARG A 136 -12.51 6.87 -7.75
N GLU A 137 -12.90 6.88 -9.02
CA GLU A 137 -13.42 5.70 -9.74
C GLU A 137 -12.36 4.61 -9.86
N ALA A 138 -11.12 5.00 -10.15
CA ALA A 138 -10.02 4.04 -10.25
C ALA A 138 -9.74 3.35 -8.90
N LEU A 139 -9.84 4.07 -7.78
CA LEU A 139 -9.71 3.45 -6.45
C LEU A 139 -10.89 2.53 -6.13
N ALA A 140 -12.12 2.91 -6.49
CA ALA A 140 -13.30 2.07 -6.29
C ALA A 140 -13.19 0.75 -7.07
N LEU A 141 -12.78 0.82 -8.35
CA LEU A 141 -12.59 -0.35 -9.19
C LEU A 141 -11.52 -1.29 -8.61
N LEU A 142 -10.36 -0.74 -8.23
CA LEU A 142 -9.29 -1.54 -7.64
C LEU A 142 -9.74 -2.21 -6.33
N GLN A 143 -10.47 -1.49 -5.48
CA GLN A 143 -10.99 -2.03 -4.23
C GLN A 143 -11.99 -3.18 -4.48
N TYR A 144 -12.88 -3.03 -5.45
CA TYR A 144 -13.81 -4.09 -5.86
C TYR A 144 -13.05 -5.31 -6.40
N GLU A 145 -12.11 -5.10 -7.33
CA GLU A 145 -11.28 -6.17 -7.91
C GLU A 145 -10.51 -6.94 -6.83
N LEU A 146 -9.96 -6.24 -5.83
CA LEU A 146 -9.29 -6.88 -4.70
C LEU A 146 -10.23 -7.82 -3.95
N VAL A 147 -11.38 -7.32 -3.50
CA VAL A 147 -12.33 -8.14 -2.72
C VAL A 147 -12.85 -9.30 -3.56
N TYR A 148 -13.11 -9.08 -4.85
CA TYR A 148 -13.51 -10.13 -5.77
C TYR A 148 -12.45 -11.24 -5.90
N VAL A 149 -11.17 -10.87 -6.05
CA VAL A 149 -10.07 -11.85 -6.08
C VAL A 149 -9.98 -12.62 -4.76
N LEU A 150 -10.04 -11.94 -3.61
CA LEU A 150 -9.97 -12.61 -2.32
C LEU A 150 -11.13 -13.59 -2.11
N ALA A 151 -12.34 -13.24 -2.54
CA ALA A 151 -13.48 -14.14 -2.52
C ALA A 151 -13.31 -15.33 -3.49
N THR A 152 -12.73 -15.10 -4.67
CA THR A 152 -12.50 -16.15 -5.68
C THR A 152 -11.54 -17.23 -5.18
N TYR A 153 -10.51 -16.83 -4.44
CA TYR A 153 -9.48 -17.74 -3.92
C TYR A 153 -9.69 -18.12 -2.44
N ASP A 154 -10.85 -17.76 -1.87
CA ASP A 154 -11.19 -18.00 -0.46
C ASP A 154 -10.10 -17.56 0.54
N VAL A 155 -9.52 -16.37 0.31
CA VAL A 155 -8.45 -15.84 1.14
C VAL A 155 -9.05 -15.05 2.32
N PRO A 156 -8.74 -15.42 3.58
CA PRO A 156 -9.17 -14.68 4.75
C PRO A 156 -8.73 -13.22 4.70
N HIS A 157 -9.60 -12.29 5.07
CA HIS A 157 -9.26 -10.87 5.04
C HIS A 157 -9.94 -10.03 6.11
N THR A 158 -9.25 -8.96 6.51
CA THR A 158 -9.73 -7.98 7.49
C THR A 158 -9.79 -6.60 6.85
N LEU A 159 -11.01 -6.04 6.75
CA LEU A 159 -11.20 -4.62 6.48
C LEU A 159 -10.84 -3.81 7.74
N LEU A 160 -9.93 -2.84 7.60
CA LEU A 160 -9.42 -2.04 8.71
C LEU A 160 -9.67 -0.55 8.44
N LEU A 161 -10.68 0.02 9.11
CA LEU A 161 -11.11 1.40 8.87
C LEU A 161 -10.06 2.43 9.37
N PHE A 162 -9.65 3.34 8.50
CA PHE A 162 -8.85 4.53 8.77
C PHE A 162 -9.75 5.78 8.77
N PRO A 163 -9.57 6.73 9.71
CA PRO A 163 -8.50 6.80 10.71
C PRO A 163 -8.78 6.02 11.99
N ARG A 164 -9.92 5.33 12.11
CA ARG A 164 -10.30 4.64 13.35
C ARG A 164 -9.18 3.78 13.91
N PHE A 165 -8.53 2.94 13.11
CA PHE A 165 -7.44 2.09 13.60
C PHE A 165 -6.24 2.89 14.13
N ALA A 166 -6.02 4.12 13.66
CA ALA A 166 -4.96 4.99 14.14
C ALA A 166 -5.32 5.68 15.45
N SER A 167 -6.61 5.94 15.73
CA SER A 167 -7.06 6.65 16.93
C SER A 167 -7.63 5.74 18.03
N ASP A 168 -7.99 4.51 17.69
CA ASP A 168 -8.65 3.52 18.55
C ASP A 168 -7.81 2.24 18.52
N TRP A 169 -6.81 2.17 19.41
CA TRP A 169 -5.88 1.04 19.49
C TRP A 169 -6.61 -0.26 19.86
N GLU A 170 -7.67 -0.18 20.65
CA GLU A 170 -8.51 -1.33 21.04
C GLU A 170 -9.22 -1.93 19.82
N TYR A 171 -9.74 -1.08 18.92
CA TYR A 171 -10.28 -1.51 17.64
C TYR A 171 -9.23 -2.23 16.81
N THR A 172 -8.00 -1.71 16.73
CA THR A 172 -6.94 -2.38 15.98
C THR A 172 -6.59 -3.72 16.61
N HIS A 173 -6.36 -3.77 17.92
CA HIS A 173 -6.04 -5.00 18.64
C HIS A 173 -7.14 -6.05 18.47
N ARG A 174 -8.42 -5.68 18.59
CA ARG A 174 -9.55 -6.60 18.35
C ARG A 174 -9.59 -7.13 16.92
N LYS A 175 -9.13 -6.35 15.94
CA LYS A 175 -9.17 -6.72 14.51
C LYS A 175 -7.92 -7.49 14.06
N LEU A 176 -6.78 -7.31 14.71
CA LEU A 176 -5.47 -7.82 14.25
C LEU A 176 -4.68 -8.58 15.33
N GLY A 177 -5.15 -8.65 16.57
CA GLY A 177 -4.45 -9.35 17.67
C GLY A 177 -4.25 -10.84 17.41
N PHE A 178 -5.09 -11.44 16.54
CA PHE A 178 -4.92 -12.82 16.10
C PHE A 178 -3.60 -13.08 15.32
N LEU A 179 -2.94 -12.03 14.81
CA LEU A 179 -1.67 -12.15 14.08
C LEU A 179 -0.54 -12.68 14.96
N ASP A 180 -0.57 -12.32 16.25
CA ASP A 180 0.31 -12.85 17.29
C ASP A 180 -0.42 -12.80 18.66
N PRO A 181 -1.03 -13.92 19.09
CA PRO A 181 -1.72 -14.02 20.37
C PRO A 181 -0.84 -13.82 21.60
N ASN A 182 0.49 -13.87 21.46
CA ASN A 182 1.43 -13.70 22.56
C ASN A 182 1.68 -12.23 22.90
N VAL A 183 1.32 -11.30 22.01
CA VAL A 183 1.49 -9.87 22.24
C VAL A 183 0.32 -9.34 23.08
N PRO A 184 0.54 -8.90 24.34
CA PRO A 184 -0.54 -8.44 25.20
C PRO A 184 -1.14 -7.13 24.71
N ALA A 185 -2.42 -6.92 24.99
CA ALA A 185 -3.16 -5.69 24.62
C ALA A 185 -2.48 -4.40 25.14
N THR A 186 -1.81 -4.45 26.30
CA THR A 186 -1.05 -3.32 26.85
C THR A 186 0.10 -2.90 25.94
N ARG A 187 0.78 -3.86 25.30
CA ARG A 187 1.86 -3.59 24.36
C ARG A 187 1.34 -2.92 23.08
N TRP A 188 0.16 -3.34 22.60
CA TRP A 188 -0.50 -2.66 21.49
C TRP A 188 -0.77 -1.19 21.79
N ARG A 189 -1.32 -0.90 22.99
CA ARG A 189 -1.57 0.47 23.45
C ARG A 189 -0.29 1.32 23.44
N GLU A 190 0.77 0.84 24.08
CA GLU A 190 2.07 1.55 24.16
C GLU A 190 2.62 1.91 22.77
N VAL A 191 2.63 0.95 21.85
CA VAL A 191 3.15 1.15 20.49
C VAL A 191 2.29 2.16 19.72
N PHE A 192 0.97 2.10 19.86
CA PHE A 192 0.06 3.06 19.22
C PHE A 192 0.26 4.47 19.77
N GLU A 193 0.32 4.64 21.10
CA GLU A 193 0.56 5.94 21.74
C GLU A 193 1.92 6.54 21.32
N ALA A 194 2.93 5.70 21.08
CA ALA A 194 4.25 6.15 20.62
C ALA A 194 4.31 6.51 19.11
N ARG A 195 3.54 5.84 18.25
CA ARG A 195 3.65 5.97 16.79
C ARG A 195 2.61 6.88 16.14
N VAL A 196 1.45 7.05 16.76
CA VAL A 196 0.38 7.85 16.18
C VAL A 196 0.71 9.32 16.33
N VAL A 197 0.80 10.02 15.20
CA VAL A 197 0.92 11.48 15.16
C VAL A 197 -0.38 12.06 14.60
N PRO A 198 -1.29 12.59 15.43
CA PRO A 198 -2.61 13.06 14.98
C PRO A 198 -2.55 14.09 13.84
N GLY A 199 -1.55 14.98 13.85
CA GLY A 199 -1.35 15.99 12.79
C GLY A 199 -1.03 15.41 11.40
N LEU A 200 -0.72 14.11 11.30
CA LEU A 200 -0.52 13.42 10.02
C LEU A 200 -1.83 12.80 9.47
N ILE A 201 -2.94 12.88 10.21
CA ILE A 201 -4.24 12.35 9.81
C ILE A 201 -5.07 13.47 9.18
N HIS A 202 -5.23 13.43 7.84
CA HIS A 202 -5.91 14.49 7.08
C HIS A 202 -7.22 14.03 6.45
N GLU A 203 -8.37 14.31 7.05
CA GLU A 203 -9.67 13.73 6.63
C GLU A 203 -10.45 14.54 5.59
N GLU A 204 -9.86 15.58 5.04
CA GLU A 204 -10.57 16.51 4.16
C GLU A 204 -10.63 16.02 2.71
N PRO A 205 -11.83 15.97 2.10
CA PRO A 205 -11.96 15.78 0.66
C PRO A 205 -11.44 17.01 -0.11
N LEU A 206 -11.40 16.93 -1.45
CA LEU A 206 -11.04 18.10 -2.28
C LEU A 206 -12.10 19.19 -2.16
N SER A 207 -11.66 20.39 -1.79
CA SER A 207 -12.44 21.63 -1.86
C SER A 207 -12.81 21.99 -3.30
N ARG A 208 -13.76 22.90 -3.49
CA ARG A 208 -14.18 23.38 -4.83
C ARG A 208 -13.00 23.92 -5.64
N ARG A 209 -12.12 24.69 -5.00
CA ARG A 209 -10.91 25.26 -5.62
C ARG A 209 -9.95 24.15 -6.06
N GLU A 210 -9.71 23.16 -5.21
CA GLU A 210 -8.83 22.03 -5.54
C GLU A 210 -9.38 21.16 -6.67
N ARG A 211 -10.70 20.97 -6.73
CA ARG A 211 -11.35 20.28 -7.86
C ARG A 211 -11.11 21.03 -9.17
N ALA A 212 -11.26 22.36 -9.17
CA ALA A 212 -10.98 23.18 -10.36
C ALA A 212 -9.50 23.08 -10.77
N MET A 213 -8.55 23.14 -9.81
CA MET A 213 -7.12 22.94 -10.07
C MET A 213 -6.83 21.53 -10.63
N THR A 214 -7.56 20.51 -10.17
CA THR A 214 -7.41 19.13 -10.64
C THR A 214 -7.81 18.98 -12.10
N VAL A 215 -8.90 19.64 -12.51
CA VAL A 215 -9.33 19.69 -13.91
C VAL A 215 -8.27 20.41 -14.75
N ALA A 216 -7.84 21.60 -14.32
CA ALA A 216 -6.83 22.37 -15.03
C ALA A 216 -5.49 21.61 -15.18
N GLY A 217 -4.99 21.01 -14.10
CA GLY A 217 -3.75 20.22 -14.09
C GLY A 217 -3.84 18.98 -14.97
N THR A 218 -4.98 18.28 -14.96
CA THR A 218 -5.23 17.13 -15.84
C THR A 218 -5.24 17.55 -17.31
N THR A 219 -5.89 18.68 -17.63
CA THR A 219 -5.94 19.25 -18.99
C THR A 219 -4.55 19.66 -19.47
N TYR A 220 -3.79 20.40 -18.65
CA TYR A 220 -2.41 20.78 -18.95
C TYR A 220 -1.53 19.55 -19.21
N ASN A 221 -1.61 18.52 -18.36
CA ASN A 221 -0.80 17.32 -18.53
C ASN A 221 -1.13 16.60 -19.85
N ARG A 222 -2.41 16.52 -20.20
CA ARG A 222 -2.91 15.88 -21.42
C ARG A 222 -2.49 16.64 -22.68
N LEU A 223 -2.70 17.95 -22.70
CA LEU A 223 -2.53 18.78 -23.90
C LEU A 223 -1.09 19.25 -24.12
N VAL A 224 -0.31 19.45 -23.05
CA VAL A 224 1.00 20.10 -23.13
C VAL A 224 2.11 19.16 -22.67
N ALA A 225 2.09 18.75 -21.40
CA ALA A 225 3.24 18.07 -20.80
C ALA A 225 3.49 16.67 -21.39
N ARG A 226 2.44 15.95 -21.80
CA ARG A 226 2.57 14.63 -22.45
C ARG A 226 3.13 14.72 -23.87
N PRO A 227 2.54 15.51 -24.79
CA PRO A 227 3.12 15.69 -26.12
C PRO A 227 4.57 16.17 -26.07
N ALA A 228 4.88 17.16 -25.23
CA ALA A 228 6.25 17.68 -25.09
C ALA A 228 7.24 16.60 -24.63
N ARG A 229 6.86 15.73 -23.69
CA ARG A 229 7.70 14.59 -23.25
C ARG A 229 7.88 13.56 -24.35
N ALA A 230 6.85 13.28 -25.15
CA ALA A 230 6.95 12.35 -26.27
C ALA A 230 7.94 12.86 -27.33
N VAL A 231 7.85 14.16 -27.68
CA VAL A 231 8.80 14.81 -28.61
C VAL A 231 10.22 14.76 -28.05
N ARG A 232 10.41 15.13 -26.78
CA ARG A 232 11.73 15.09 -26.13
C ARG A 232 12.33 13.68 -26.09
N LYS A 233 11.51 12.65 -25.91
CA LYS A 233 11.97 11.24 -25.91
C LYS A 233 12.44 10.80 -27.30
N VAL A 234 11.70 11.21 -28.35
CA VAL A 234 12.10 10.98 -29.75
C VAL A 234 13.42 11.69 -30.06
N TRP A 235 13.58 12.94 -29.63
CA TRP A 235 14.82 13.71 -29.83
C TRP A 235 16.04 13.13 -29.11
N ARG A 236 15.83 12.43 -27.98
CA ARG A 236 16.91 11.79 -27.21
C ARG A 236 17.24 10.37 -27.66
N GLY A 237 16.59 9.86 -28.71
CA GLY A 237 16.82 8.50 -29.20
C GLY A 237 16.44 7.38 -28.22
N GLU A 238 15.65 7.68 -27.19
CA GLU A 238 15.26 6.66 -26.20
C GLU A 238 14.17 5.73 -26.78
N PRO A 239 14.34 4.39 -26.69
CA PRO A 239 13.40 3.44 -27.26
C PRO A 239 11.99 3.60 -26.66
N ARG A 240 10.97 3.47 -27.52
CA ARG A 240 9.56 3.46 -27.09
C ARG A 240 9.35 2.32 -26.11
N SER A 241 8.88 2.63 -24.91
CA SER A 241 8.51 1.61 -23.92
C SER A 241 7.27 0.86 -24.45
N PRO A 242 7.25 -0.49 -24.41
CA PRO A 242 6.09 -1.26 -24.84
C PRO A 242 4.87 -0.89 -23.99
N ARG A 243 3.71 -0.86 -24.65
CA ARG A 243 2.42 -0.46 -24.07
C ARG A 243 1.85 -1.54 -23.15
#